data_AF-A0A1Y3VIC9-F1
#
_entry.id   AF-A0A1Y3VIC9-F1
#
_cell.length_a   1.000
_cell.length_b   1.000
_cell.length_c   1.000
_cell.angle_alpha   90.00
_cell.angle_beta   90.00
_cell.angle_gamma   90.00
#
_symmetry.space_group_name_H-M   'P 1'
#
loop_
_entity.id
_entity.type
_entity.pdbx_description
1 polymer ?
#
loop_
_entity_poly.entity_id
_entity_poly.type
_entity_poly.pdbx_seq_one_letter_code
_entity_poly.pdbx_strand_id
1 'polypeptide(L)'
;MFLSPLRKERTPSFSVRYDKGLWYDFGLGEGGTLLQLVMRLEGCGMAEAIRRLRKGAADEVSFQPLPTASPREDSPLRILSVGEIRHPALIGYLRERGIAPAVAGALCREVHYAVGERRFFAIGFRNDAGGWELRSPQFKGSSAPKSITTFDRHGDTALLFEGFFDLLSYLTLQHKATPTADTAVLNSVVNLPRALPFLARHTTIHAFLDNDEAGRLTLERLRSALPGATVIDRAESYRAHKDLNESLRPSAKVSRTPRRRGRKL
;
A
#
# COMPACT_ATOMS: atom_id res chain seq x y z
N MET A 1 11.70 7.17 -21.13
CA MET A 1 12.12 6.08 -20.23
C MET A 1 13.44 5.54 -20.74
N PHE A 2 14.29 5.08 -19.84
CA PHE A 2 15.64 4.58 -20.10
C PHE A 2 15.72 3.10 -19.72
N LEU A 3 16.78 2.42 -20.15
CA LEU A 3 17.13 1.12 -19.56
C LEU A 3 17.58 1.33 -18.13
N SER A 4 17.21 0.42 -17.24
CA SER A 4 17.62 0.44 -15.84
C SER A 4 19.14 0.38 -15.72
N PRO A 5 19.77 1.32 -14.99
CA PRO A 5 21.17 1.23 -14.64
C PRO A 5 21.42 0.26 -13.47
N LEU A 6 20.36 -0.25 -12.83
CA LEU A 6 20.43 -1.12 -11.64
C LEU A 6 20.36 -2.61 -11.98
N ARG A 7 19.94 -2.96 -13.20
CA ARG A 7 19.83 -4.34 -13.67
C ARG A 7 19.92 -4.41 -15.19
N LYS A 8 20.31 -5.58 -15.70
CA LYS A 8 20.29 -5.82 -17.16
C LYS A 8 18.85 -6.02 -17.62
N GLU A 9 18.43 -5.22 -18.59
CA GLU A 9 17.14 -5.36 -19.25
C GLU A 9 17.21 -5.03 -20.74
N ARG A 10 16.18 -5.43 -21.48
CA ARG A 10 16.04 -5.17 -22.94
C ARG A 10 14.95 -4.15 -23.27
N THR A 11 14.02 -3.91 -22.35
CA THR A 11 12.90 -2.97 -22.53
C THR A 11 13.04 -1.82 -21.54
N PRO A 12 13.03 -0.55 -21.98
CA PRO A 12 13.19 0.60 -21.09
C PRO A 12 12.10 0.65 -20.01
N SER A 13 12.50 0.63 -18.74
CA SER A 13 11.59 0.69 -17.59
C SER A 13 12.02 1.70 -16.52
N PHE A 14 13.08 2.46 -16.78
CA PHE A 14 13.61 3.45 -15.84
C PHE A 14 13.13 4.85 -16.19
N SER A 15 12.69 5.62 -15.21
CA SER A 15 12.15 6.96 -15.40
C SER A 15 12.82 7.95 -14.47
N VAL A 16 13.24 9.08 -15.03
CA VAL A 16 13.84 10.19 -14.30
C VAL A 16 13.01 11.44 -14.51
N ARG A 17 12.65 12.12 -13.42
CA ARG A 17 11.95 13.40 -13.41
C ARG A 17 12.88 14.45 -12.81
N TYR A 18 13.63 15.12 -13.69
CA TYR A 18 14.64 16.12 -13.31
C TYR A 18 14.02 17.33 -12.60
N ASP A 19 12.83 17.75 -13.03
CA ASP A 19 12.03 18.82 -12.41
C ASP A 19 11.70 18.56 -10.94
N LYS A 20 11.63 17.27 -10.54
CA LYS A 20 11.28 16.84 -9.18
C LYS A 20 12.45 16.21 -8.44
N GLY A 21 13.60 16.05 -9.09
CA GLY A 21 14.75 15.35 -8.52
C GLY A 21 14.44 13.89 -8.14
N LEU A 22 13.58 13.20 -8.90
CA LEU A 22 13.13 11.83 -8.60
C LEU A 22 13.49 10.84 -9.71
N TRP A 23 13.67 9.58 -9.31
CA TRP A 23 13.78 8.44 -10.22
C TRP A 23 12.85 7.31 -9.79
N TYR A 24 12.52 6.44 -10.75
CA TYR A 24 11.74 5.23 -10.51
C TYR A 24 12.10 4.15 -11.54
N ASP A 25 12.34 2.93 -11.08
CA ASP A 25 12.51 1.73 -11.91
C ASP A 25 11.23 0.89 -11.84
N PHE A 26 10.49 0.84 -12.94
CA PHE A 26 9.21 0.12 -13.01
C PHE A 26 9.36 -1.40 -12.93
N GLY A 27 10.50 -1.97 -13.31
CA GLY A 27 10.72 -3.42 -13.19
C GLY A 27 11.29 -3.86 -11.84
N LEU A 28 11.89 -2.95 -11.05
CA LEU A 28 12.23 -3.23 -9.64
C LEU A 28 11.15 -2.79 -8.65
N GLY A 29 10.27 -1.87 -9.06
CA GLY A 29 9.34 -1.19 -8.16
C GLY A 29 10.05 -0.28 -7.15
N GLU A 30 11.30 0.10 -7.42
CA GLU A 30 12.12 0.96 -6.57
C GLU A 30 12.15 2.38 -7.11
N GLY A 31 12.26 3.36 -6.23
CA GLY A 31 12.44 4.76 -6.61
C GLY A 31 12.85 5.61 -5.42
N GLY A 32 13.24 6.85 -5.69
CA GLY A 32 13.74 7.75 -4.67
C GLY A 32 14.23 9.08 -5.24
N THR A 33 14.97 9.83 -4.43
CA THR A 33 15.64 11.05 -4.89
C THR A 33 16.83 10.71 -5.78
N LEU A 34 17.26 11.66 -6.63
CA LEU A 34 18.48 11.49 -7.42
C LEU A 34 19.72 11.23 -6.55
N LEU A 35 19.77 11.78 -5.33
CA LEU A 35 20.84 11.49 -4.39
C LEU A 35 20.82 10.02 -3.95
N GLN A 36 19.64 9.46 -3.67
CA GLN A 36 19.49 8.04 -3.37
C GLN A 36 19.85 7.16 -4.57
N LEU A 37 19.61 7.62 -5.81
CA LEU A 37 20.08 6.91 -7.00
C LEU A 37 21.60 6.84 -7.04
N VAL A 38 22.29 7.96 -6.80
CA VAL A 38 23.76 8.01 -6.75
C VAL A 38 24.29 7.09 -5.66
N MET A 39 23.73 7.16 -4.45
CA MET A 39 24.10 6.26 -3.35
C MET A 39 23.95 4.79 -3.74
N ARG A 40 22.88 4.45 -4.46
CA ARG A 40 22.57 3.08 -4.92
C ARG A 40 23.55 2.61 -6.00
N LEU A 41 23.82 3.43 -7.01
CA LEU A 41 24.72 3.10 -8.13
C LEU A 41 26.17 2.97 -7.68
N GLU A 42 26.58 3.86 -6.78
CA GLU A 42 27.97 3.99 -6.33
C GLU A 42 28.27 3.20 -5.04
N GLY A 43 27.25 2.57 -4.44
CA GLY A 43 27.37 1.83 -3.19
C GLY A 43 27.91 2.69 -2.03
N CYS A 44 27.51 3.96 -1.94
CA CYS A 44 28.10 4.92 -1.01
C CYS A 44 27.07 5.61 -0.09
N GLY A 45 27.55 6.11 1.05
CA GLY A 45 26.74 6.88 2.00
C GLY A 45 26.44 8.30 1.51
N MET A 46 25.50 8.98 2.16
CA MET A 46 25.00 10.30 1.76
C MET A 46 26.11 11.36 1.61
N ALA A 47 27.01 11.48 2.59
CA ALA A 47 28.10 12.45 2.57
C ALA A 47 29.04 12.23 1.38
N GLU A 48 29.30 10.96 1.05
CA GLU A 48 30.15 10.58 -0.08
C GLU A 48 29.46 10.85 -1.41
N ALA A 49 28.17 10.54 -1.52
CA ALA A 49 27.37 10.84 -2.71
C ALA A 49 27.33 12.36 -3.00
N ILE A 50 27.15 13.19 -1.96
CA ILE A 50 27.20 14.66 -2.08
C ILE A 50 28.60 15.11 -2.54
N ARG A 51 29.67 14.55 -1.95
CA ARG A 51 31.06 14.87 -2.32
C ARG A 51 31.35 14.54 -3.79
N ARG A 52 30.85 13.40 -4.28
CA ARG A 52 31.01 12.98 -5.68
C ARG A 52 30.21 13.85 -6.64
N LEU A 53 28.97 14.19 -6.29
CA LEU A 53 28.15 15.13 -7.07
C LEU A 53 28.81 16.50 -7.20
N ARG A 54 29.45 17.00 -6.13
CA ARG A 54 30.24 18.24 -6.15
C ARG A 54 31.49 18.15 -7.03
N LYS A 55 32.11 16.98 -7.13
CA LYS A 55 33.35 16.78 -7.91
C LYS A 55 33.09 16.63 -9.41
N GLY A 56 31.88 16.21 -9.81
CA GLY A 56 31.45 16.13 -11.21
C GLY A 56 30.89 17.44 -11.79
N ALA A 57 30.53 18.40 -10.93
CA ALA A 57 30.15 19.75 -11.32
C ALA A 57 31.39 20.65 -11.33
N ALA A 58 32.24 20.48 -12.34
CA ALA A 58 33.18 21.54 -12.71
C ALA A 58 32.35 22.67 -13.35
N ASP A 59 32.50 23.86 -12.78
CA ASP A 59 31.90 25.16 -13.12
C ASP A 59 30.49 25.49 -12.56
N GLU A 60 30.54 26.44 -11.61
CA GLU A 60 29.51 27.37 -11.15
C GLU A 60 28.13 26.86 -10.72
N VAL A 61 28.05 26.30 -9.51
CA VAL A 61 26.85 26.50 -8.66
C VAL A 61 27.28 26.73 -7.22
N SER A 62 27.15 27.97 -6.74
CA SER A 62 27.31 28.30 -5.33
C SER A 62 26.14 27.70 -4.55
N PHE A 63 26.32 26.50 -4.00
CA PHE A 63 25.40 25.93 -3.03
C PHE A 63 25.60 26.67 -1.70
N GLN A 64 24.83 27.74 -1.51
CA GLN A 64 24.63 28.28 -0.17
C GLN A 64 24.10 27.15 0.72
N PRO A 65 24.63 26.98 1.96
CA PRO A 65 24.07 26.03 2.90
C PRO A 65 22.63 26.47 3.18
N LEU A 66 21.66 25.81 2.57
CA LEU A 66 20.29 25.89 3.04
C LEU A 66 20.31 25.46 4.52
N PRO A 67 19.65 26.21 5.41
CA PRO A 67 19.63 25.91 6.83
C PRO A 67 19.23 24.46 7.01
N THR A 68 19.87 23.78 7.94
CA THR A 68 19.62 22.40 8.36
C THR A 68 18.13 22.17 8.58
N ALA A 69 17.42 21.88 7.49
CA ALA A 69 16.09 21.35 7.53
C ALA A 69 16.28 19.90 7.94
N SER A 70 15.98 19.63 9.20
CA SER A 70 15.50 18.33 9.66
C SER A 70 14.79 17.61 8.51
N PRO A 71 15.02 16.29 8.30
CA PRO A 71 14.48 15.56 7.16
C PRO A 71 12.98 15.86 7.04
N ARG A 72 12.62 16.71 6.06
CA ARG A 72 11.23 17.08 5.87
C ARG A 72 10.55 15.83 5.33
N GLU A 73 9.82 15.16 6.20
CA GLU A 73 8.70 14.29 5.83
C GLU A 73 7.58 15.15 5.22
N ASP A 74 7.87 15.93 4.17
CA ASP A 74 6.85 16.65 3.42
C ASP A 74 6.17 15.64 2.51
N SER A 75 5.31 14.78 3.08
CA SER A 75 4.20 14.30 2.28
C SER A 75 3.43 15.54 1.83
N PRO A 76 3.22 15.77 0.53
CA PRO A 76 2.41 16.90 0.05
C PRO A 76 0.96 16.82 0.57
N LEU A 77 0.61 15.70 1.19
CA LEU A 77 -0.67 15.41 1.81
C LEU A 77 -0.62 15.74 3.31
N ARG A 78 -1.45 16.71 3.73
CA ARG A 78 -1.63 17.09 5.13
C ARG A 78 -3.01 16.69 5.63
N ILE A 79 -3.06 15.99 6.76
CA ILE A 79 -4.31 15.65 7.44
C ILE A 79 -4.92 16.93 8.06
N LEU A 80 -6.19 17.21 7.77
CA LEU A 80 -6.92 18.36 8.29
C LEU A 80 -7.83 17.98 9.45
N SER A 81 -8.58 16.88 9.30
CA SER A 81 -9.48 16.39 10.34
C SER A 81 -9.77 14.89 10.16
N VAL A 82 -10.13 14.25 11.26
CA VAL A 82 -10.43 12.82 11.34
C VAL A 82 -11.70 12.65 12.15
N GLY A 83 -12.66 11.91 11.64
CA GLY A 83 -13.95 11.68 12.30
C GLY A 83 -14.59 10.35 11.93
N GLU A 84 -15.80 10.12 12.44
CA GLU A 84 -16.62 9.00 12.02
C GLU A 84 -16.99 9.11 10.53
N ILE A 85 -17.14 7.97 9.88
CA ILE A 85 -17.54 7.92 8.47
C ILE A 85 -19.00 8.34 8.34
N ARG A 86 -19.23 9.52 7.77
CA ARG A 86 -20.58 10.12 7.62
C ARG A 86 -20.87 10.56 6.20
N HIS A 87 -19.84 10.84 5.40
CA HIS A 87 -20.01 11.33 4.04
C HIS A 87 -20.71 10.27 3.16
N PRO A 88 -21.87 10.58 2.54
CA PRO A 88 -22.67 9.62 1.77
C PRO A 88 -21.87 8.91 0.67
N ALA A 89 -20.97 9.62 -0.01
CA ALA A 89 -20.11 9.03 -1.05
C ALA A 89 -19.16 7.94 -0.51
N LEU A 90 -18.62 8.11 0.71
CA LEU A 90 -17.75 7.09 1.32
C LEU A 90 -18.55 5.88 1.79
N ILE A 91 -19.76 6.10 2.32
CA ILE A 91 -20.70 5.04 2.71
C ILE A 91 -21.14 4.25 1.47
N GLY A 92 -21.49 4.93 0.38
CA GLY A 92 -21.82 4.32 -0.90
C GLY A 92 -20.66 3.47 -1.43
N TYR A 93 -19.44 4.02 -1.41
CA TYR A 93 -18.24 3.30 -1.81
C TYR A 93 -17.98 2.04 -0.98
N LEU A 94 -18.09 2.10 0.35
CA LEU A 94 -17.96 0.92 1.21
C LEU A 94 -18.98 -0.17 0.85
N ARG A 95 -20.23 0.23 0.59
CA ARG A 95 -21.30 -0.69 0.16
C ARG A 95 -20.98 -1.34 -1.18
N GLU A 96 -20.51 -0.57 -2.16
CA GLU A 96 -20.08 -1.09 -3.48
C GLU A 96 -18.92 -2.08 -3.35
N ARG A 97 -18.00 -1.82 -2.41
CA ARG A 97 -16.87 -2.72 -2.09
C ARG A 97 -17.27 -3.88 -1.19
N GLY A 98 -18.55 -4.03 -0.85
CA GLY A 98 -19.09 -5.13 -0.04
C GLY A 98 -18.66 -5.08 1.43
N ILE A 99 -18.16 -3.95 1.94
CA ILE A 99 -17.66 -3.84 3.31
C ILE A 99 -18.79 -3.55 4.29
N ALA A 100 -18.87 -4.34 5.36
CA ALA A 100 -19.87 -4.15 6.39
C ALA A 100 -19.65 -2.83 7.17
N PRO A 101 -20.70 -2.03 7.43
CA PRO A 101 -20.57 -0.77 8.17
C PRO A 101 -19.92 -0.91 9.54
N ALA A 102 -20.21 -2.01 10.27
CA ALA A 102 -19.63 -2.26 11.59
C ALA A 102 -18.10 -2.46 11.53
N VAL A 103 -17.60 -3.12 10.47
CA VAL A 103 -16.15 -3.33 10.25
C VAL A 103 -15.47 -2.00 9.91
N ALA A 104 -16.05 -1.26 8.96
CA ALA A 104 -15.51 0.05 8.57
C ALA A 104 -15.52 1.05 9.74
N GLY A 105 -16.59 1.08 10.55
CA GLY A 105 -16.69 1.95 11.71
C GLY A 105 -15.70 1.58 12.83
N ALA A 106 -15.39 0.29 12.99
CA ALA A 106 -14.42 -0.16 13.98
C ALA A 106 -12.98 0.22 13.62
N LEU A 107 -12.59 0.09 12.35
CA LEU A 107 -11.19 0.17 11.94
C LEU A 107 -10.82 1.42 11.13
N CYS A 108 -11.80 2.11 10.54
CA CYS A 108 -11.55 3.23 9.66
C CYS A 108 -12.19 4.53 10.18
N ARG A 109 -11.70 5.64 9.65
CA ARG A 109 -12.24 6.99 9.91
C ARG A 109 -12.45 7.72 8.60
N GLU A 110 -13.34 8.70 8.59
CA GLU A 110 -13.36 9.67 7.51
C GLU A 110 -12.26 10.68 7.77
N VAL A 111 -11.36 10.80 6.80
CA VAL A 111 -10.16 11.64 6.89
C VAL A 111 -10.25 12.72 5.83
N HIS A 112 -10.29 13.96 6.28
CA HIS A 112 -10.17 15.13 5.42
C HIS A 112 -8.70 15.53 5.33
N TYR A 113 -8.21 15.77 4.13
CA TYR A 113 -6.81 16.09 3.88
C TYR A 113 -6.66 17.14 2.78
N ALA A 114 -5.51 17.81 2.76
CA ALA A 114 -5.14 18.75 1.71
C ALA A 114 -3.94 18.22 0.91
N VAL A 115 -3.95 18.45 -0.41
CA VAL A 115 -2.76 18.34 -1.26
C VAL A 115 -2.54 19.70 -1.91
N GLY A 116 -1.51 20.42 -1.46
CA GLY A 116 -1.41 21.85 -1.71
C GLY A 116 -2.59 22.60 -1.10
N GLU A 117 -3.30 23.39 -1.91
CA GLU A 117 -4.49 24.15 -1.48
C GLU A 117 -5.80 23.37 -1.62
N ARG A 118 -5.80 22.26 -2.37
CA ARG A 118 -7.00 21.47 -2.66
C ARG A 118 -7.33 20.56 -1.49
N ARG A 119 -8.60 20.55 -1.07
CA ARG A 119 -9.12 19.71 0.01
C ARG A 119 -9.86 18.50 -0.53
N PHE A 120 -9.70 17.37 0.15
CA PHE A 120 -10.25 16.07 -0.21
C PHE A 120 -10.71 15.34 1.05
N PHE A 121 -11.46 14.26 0.86
CA PHE A 121 -11.85 13.34 1.93
C PHE A 121 -11.74 11.89 1.44
N ALA A 122 -11.41 10.99 2.35
CA ALA A 122 -11.28 9.56 2.07
C ALA A 122 -11.59 8.72 3.30
N ILE A 123 -11.76 7.41 3.09
CA ILE A 123 -11.69 6.42 4.16
C ILE A 123 -10.22 6.30 4.54
N GLY A 124 -9.92 6.58 5.80
CA GLY A 124 -8.60 6.44 6.39
C GLY A 124 -8.49 5.21 7.28
N PHE A 125 -7.40 4.48 7.12
CA PHE A 125 -6.98 3.38 7.98
C PHE A 125 -5.63 3.73 8.60
N ARG A 126 -5.54 3.73 9.94
CA ARG A 126 -4.35 4.22 10.65
C ARG A 126 -3.27 3.13 10.67
N ASN A 127 -2.03 3.53 10.45
CA ASN A 127 -0.86 2.64 10.57
C ASN A 127 -0.15 2.79 11.92
N ASP A 128 0.76 1.86 12.22
CA ASP A 128 1.43 1.77 13.53
C ASP A 128 2.33 2.98 13.82
N ALA A 129 2.83 3.65 12.77
CA ALA A 129 3.64 4.86 12.88
C ALA A 129 2.80 6.15 12.97
N GLY A 130 1.46 6.02 12.96
CA GLY A 130 0.53 7.14 13.08
C GLY A 130 0.16 7.85 11.79
N GLY A 131 0.64 7.38 10.64
CA GLY A 131 0.17 7.80 9.33
C GLY A 131 -1.15 7.12 8.94
N TRP A 132 -1.68 7.48 7.78
CA TRP A 132 -2.97 7.04 7.28
C TRP A 132 -2.86 6.45 5.88
N GLU A 133 -3.42 5.26 5.68
CA GLU A 133 -3.76 4.74 4.37
C GLU A 133 -5.13 5.28 3.95
N LEU A 134 -5.22 5.84 2.75
CA LEU A 134 -6.36 6.62 2.30
C LEU A 134 -6.95 5.99 1.03
N ARG A 135 -8.27 5.78 1.05
CA ARG A 135 -9.02 5.23 -0.08
C ARG A 135 -10.32 5.98 -0.32
N SER A 136 -10.55 6.33 -1.58
CA SER A 136 -11.84 6.77 -2.10
C SER A 136 -12.05 6.14 -3.49
N PRO A 137 -13.24 6.28 -4.13
CA PRO A 137 -13.46 5.75 -5.48
C PRO A 137 -12.40 6.16 -6.50
N GLN A 138 -11.84 7.36 -6.36
CA GLN A 138 -10.91 7.97 -7.31
C GLN A 138 -9.48 8.07 -6.78
N PHE A 139 -9.20 7.61 -5.55
CA PHE A 139 -7.90 7.80 -4.92
C PHE A 139 -7.44 6.58 -4.10
N LYS A 140 -6.17 6.23 -4.27
CA LYS A 140 -5.40 5.33 -3.39
C LYS A 140 -4.12 6.06 -3.03
N GLY A 141 -3.84 6.23 -1.75
CA GLY A 141 -2.59 6.84 -1.31
C GLY A 141 -2.43 6.76 0.20
N SER A 142 -1.43 7.45 0.73
CA SER A 142 -1.18 7.49 2.16
C SER A 142 -0.55 8.79 2.62
N SER A 143 -0.74 9.12 3.89
CA SER A 143 0.01 10.16 4.59
C SER A 143 1.34 9.60 5.10
N ALA A 144 2.31 10.49 5.32
CA ALA A 144 3.47 10.13 6.11
C ALA A 144 3.07 10.02 7.61
N PRO A 145 3.80 9.23 8.40
CA PRO A 145 4.76 8.21 7.96
C PRO A 145 4.05 7.00 7.36
N LYS A 146 4.59 6.42 6.27
CA LYS A 146 4.07 5.13 5.75
C LYS A 146 4.55 4.02 6.66
N SER A 147 3.69 3.07 7.01
CA SER A 147 4.06 1.89 7.81
C SER A 147 3.04 0.77 7.63
N ILE A 148 3.36 -0.39 8.21
CA ILE A 148 2.41 -1.49 8.40
C ILE A 148 1.38 -1.15 9.47
N THR A 149 0.33 -1.96 9.55
CA THR A 149 -0.59 -1.97 10.70
C THR A 149 -0.59 -3.35 11.33
N THR A 150 -0.50 -3.42 12.67
CA THR A 150 -0.52 -4.69 13.39
C THR A 150 -1.64 -4.74 14.45
N PHE A 151 -2.15 -5.95 14.69
CA PHE A 151 -3.05 -6.28 15.77
C PHE A 151 -2.47 -7.49 16.50
N ASP A 152 -1.85 -7.29 17.67
CA ASP A 152 -1.33 -8.36 18.51
C ASP A 152 -2.45 -8.90 19.40
N ARG A 153 -2.78 -10.18 19.25
CA ARG A 153 -3.76 -10.92 20.07
C ARG A 153 -3.09 -12.01 20.89
N HIS A 154 -1.76 -12.01 20.92
CA HIS A 154 -0.93 -12.99 21.60
C HIS A 154 -1.22 -14.44 21.15
N GLY A 155 -1.58 -14.61 19.88
CA GLY A 155 -1.79 -15.92 19.25
C GLY A 155 -0.54 -16.45 18.55
N ASP A 156 -0.56 -17.74 18.22
CA ASP A 156 0.53 -18.41 17.47
C ASP A 156 0.28 -18.43 15.94
N THR A 157 -0.86 -17.90 15.50
CA THR A 157 -1.23 -17.81 14.08
C THR A 157 -1.45 -16.36 13.68
N ALA A 158 -0.77 -15.92 12.61
CA ALA A 158 -0.93 -14.60 12.03
C ALA A 158 -1.71 -14.62 10.71
N LEU A 159 -2.52 -13.59 10.49
CA LEU A 159 -3.10 -13.24 9.20
C LEU A 159 -2.28 -12.10 8.58
N LEU A 160 -1.85 -12.25 7.34
CA LEU A 160 -1.12 -11.22 6.61
C LEU A 160 -1.93 -10.74 5.42
N PHE A 161 -2.18 -9.44 5.32
CA PHE A 161 -2.88 -8.82 4.19
C PHE A 161 -1.97 -7.85 3.46
N GLU A 162 -2.05 -7.81 2.13
CA GLU A 162 -1.33 -6.82 1.32
C GLU A 162 -1.88 -5.40 1.56
N GLY A 163 -3.20 -5.24 1.50
CA GLY A 163 -3.89 -3.97 1.70
C GLY A 163 -4.98 -4.03 2.79
N PHE A 164 -5.32 -2.87 3.34
CA PHE A 164 -6.32 -2.83 4.41
C PHE A 164 -7.74 -3.15 3.93
N PHE A 165 -8.07 -2.93 2.65
CA PHE A 165 -9.37 -3.31 2.12
C PHE A 165 -9.55 -4.84 2.08
N ASP A 166 -8.48 -5.62 1.95
CA ASP A 166 -8.53 -7.07 2.05
C ASP A 166 -8.82 -7.51 3.48
N LEU A 167 -8.19 -6.85 4.46
CA LEU A 167 -8.54 -7.06 5.87
C LEU A 167 -10.02 -6.76 6.13
N LEU A 168 -10.53 -5.60 5.69
CA LEU A 168 -11.95 -5.26 5.87
C LEU A 168 -12.88 -6.29 5.22
N SER A 169 -12.46 -6.86 4.09
CA SER A 169 -13.22 -7.88 3.36
C SER A 169 -13.26 -9.20 4.11
N TYR A 170 -12.10 -9.65 4.58
CA TYR A 170 -11.99 -10.83 5.42
C TYR A 170 -12.88 -10.72 6.66
N LEU A 171 -12.79 -9.60 7.38
CA LEU A 171 -13.60 -9.37 8.57
C LEU A 171 -15.10 -9.32 8.27
N THR A 172 -15.48 -8.77 7.12
CA THR A 172 -16.87 -8.78 6.65
C THR A 172 -17.36 -10.22 6.41
N LEU A 173 -16.56 -11.05 5.74
CA LEU A 173 -16.87 -12.47 5.51
C LEU A 173 -16.94 -13.29 6.80
N GLN A 174 -16.11 -12.96 7.79
CA GLN A 174 -16.11 -13.62 9.11
C GLN A 174 -17.20 -13.09 10.06
N HIS A 175 -17.96 -12.07 9.64
CA HIS A 175 -18.93 -11.37 10.50
C HIS A 175 -18.29 -10.86 11.82
N LYS A 176 -17.06 -10.36 11.75
CA LYS A 176 -16.31 -9.79 12.91
C LYS A 176 -15.99 -8.33 12.65
N ALA A 177 -16.19 -7.46 13.65
CA ALA A 177 -15.87 -6.04 13.51
C ALA A 177 -14.36 -5.76 13.55
N THR A 178 -13.59 -6.59 14.27
CA THR A 178 -12.14 -6.43 14.47
C THR A 178 -11.42 -7.77 14.40
N PRO A 179 -10.10 -7.79 14.12
CA PRO A 179 -9.31 -9.01 14.12
C PRO A 179 -9.33 -9.73 15.48
N THR A 180 -9.61 -11.03 15.44
CA THR A 180 -9.60 -11.94 16.61
C THR A 180 -8.32 -12.76 16.71
N ALA A 181 -7.51 -12.78 15.65
CA ALA A 181 -6.18 -13.39 15.61
C ALA A 181 -5.13 -12.31 15.34
N ASP A 182 -3.87 -12.63 15.58
CA ASP A 182 -2.76 -11.77 15.23
C ASP A 182 -2.83 -11.41 13.75
N THR A 183 -2.70 -10.14 13.43
CA THR A 183 -2.92 -9.65 12.06
C THR A 183 -1.91 -8.57 11.72
N ALA A 184 -1.30 -8.70 10.54
CA ALA A 184 -0.48 -7.66 9.93
C ALA A 184 -1.09 -7.24 8.59
N VAL A 185 -1.12 -5.94 8.34
CA VAL A 185 -1.45 -5.35 7.04
C VAL A 185 -0.21 -4.63 6.53
N LEU A 186 0.30 -5.04 5.37
CA LEU A 186 1.50 -4.46 4.80
C LEU A 186 1.30 -2.99 4.42
N ASN A 187 0.09 -2.62 3.99
CA ASN A 187 -0.25 -1.32 3.40
C ASN A 187 0.52 -1.00 2.10
N SER A 188 1.43 -1.88 1.70
CA SER A 188 2.12 -1.99 0.43
C SER A 188 3.15 -3.11 0.56
N VAL A 189 3.36 -3.92 -0.48
CA VAL A 189 4.39 -4.98 -0.50
C VAL A 189 5.80 -4.50 -0.12
N VAL A 190 6.13 -3.22 -0.34
CA VAL A 190 7.43 -2.65 0.03
C VAL A 190 7.69 -2.66 1.54
N ASN A 191 6.62 -2.76 2.35
CA ASN A 191 6.70 -2.78 3.80
C ASN A 191 6.89 -4.19 4.38
N LEU A 192 7.00 -5.25 3.57
CA LEU A 192 7.24 -6.60 4.06
C LEU A 192 8.39 -6.67 5.09
N PRO A 193 9.57 -6.05 4.86
CA PRO A 193 10.67 -6.08 5.84
C PRO A 193 10.28 -5.54 7.23
N ARG A 194 9.35 -4.59 7.30
CA ARG A 194 8.86 -4.02 8.56
C ARG A 194 7.88 -4.95 9.27
N ALA A 195 7.18 -5.82 8.54
CA ALA A 195 6.28 -6.81 9.11
C ALA A 195 7.00 -8.05 9.64
N LEU A 196 8.20 -8.35 9.12
CA LEU A 196 8.95 -9.56 9.48
C LEU A 196 9.16 -9.74 11.00
N PRO A 197 9.55 -8.72 11.80
CA PRO A 197 9.73 -8.89 13.24
C PRO A 197 8.44 -9.34 13.97
N PHE A 198 7.29 -8.84 13.52
CA PHE A 198 5.99 -9.27 14.06
C PHE A 198 5.65 -10.69 13.60
N LEU A 199 5.79 -10.97 12.30
CA LEU A 199 5.44 -12.26 11.70
C LEU A 199 6.33 -13.41 12.20
N ALA A 200 7.61 -13.15 12.49
CA ALA A 200 8.57 -14.15 12.97
C ALA A 200 8.20 -14.79 14.31
N ARG A 201 7.25 -14.21 15.05
CA ARG A 201 6.75 -14.73 16.33
C ARG A 201 5.77 -15.90 16.19
N HIS A 202 5.30 -16.20 14.98
CA HIS A 202 4.18 -17.10 14.73
C HIS A 202 4.62 -18.39 14.03
N THR A 203 4.06 -19.53 14.43
CA THR A 203 4.30 -20.80 13.73
C THR A 203 3.58 -20.88 12.39
N THR A 204 2.40 -20.26 12.27
CA THR A 204 1.55 -20.31 11.08
C THR A 204 1.19 -18.92 10.60
N ILE A 205 1.35 -18.68 9.30
CA ILE A 205 1.00 -17.42 8.66
C ILE A 205 0.06 -17.69 7.49
N HIS A 206 -1.14 -17.14 7.53
CA HIS A 206 -2.08 -17.13 6.41
C HIS A 206 -1.91 -15.84 5.60
N ALA A 207 -1.37 -15.95 4.39
CA ALA A 207 -1.07 -14.82 3.53
C ALA A 207 -2.20 -14.57 2.51
N PHE A 208 -2.82 -13.39 2.60
CA PHE A 208 -3.83 -12.87 1.67
C PHE A 208 -3.19 -11.75 0.84
N LEU A 209 -2.42 -12.14 -0.17
CA LEU A 209 -1.73 -11.24 -1.09
C LEU A 209 -2.47 -11.14 -2.43
N ASP A 210 -2.17 -10.10 -3.22
CA ASP A 210 -2.78 -9.92 -4.54
C ASP A 210 -2.33 -11.05 -5.49
N ASN A 211 -3.23 -11.48 -6.39
CA ASN A 211 -2.96 -12.45 -7.46
C ASN A 211 -2.17 -11.84 -8.63
N ASP A 212 -1.25 -10.90 -8.34
CA ASP A 212 -0.36 -10.30 -9.31
C ASP A 212 1.11 -10.67 -9.05
N GLU A 213 2.01 -10.17 -9.88
CA GLU A 213 3.44 -10.49 -9.76
C GLU A 213 4.04 -9.97 -8.44
N ALA A 214 3.60 -8.80 -7.98
CA ALA A 214 4.09 -8.22 -6.73
C ALA A 214 3.67 -9.07 -5.53
N GLY A 215 2.41 -9.53 -5.50
CA GLY A 215 1.92 -10.44 -4.47
C GLY A 215 2.67 -11.78 -4.45
N ARG A 216 2.89 -12.40 -5.62
CA ARG A 216 3.65 -13.67 -5.73
C ARG A 216 5.10 -13.54 -5.25
N LEU A 217 5.81 -12.51 -5.68
CA LEU A 217 7.19 -12.26 -5.23
C LEU A 217 7.24 -11.96 -3.72
N THR A 218 6.21 -11.31 -3.17
CA THR A 218 6.09 -11.03 -1.74
C THR A 218 5.92 -12.33 -0.94
N LEU A 219 5.11 -13.27 -1.44
CA LEU A 219 4.93 -14.59 -0.85
C LEU A 219 6.24 -15.39 -0.80
N GLU A 220 6.99 -15.40 -1.91
CA GLU A 220 8.30 -16.07 -1.99
C GLU A 220 9.32 -15.47 -1.01
N ARG A 221 9.37 -14.13 -0.94
CA ARG A 221 10.22 -13.42 0.02
C ARG A 221 9.85 -13.73 1.47
N LEU A 222 8.55 -13.78 1.77
CA LEU A 222 8.05 -14.13 3.11
C LEU A 222 8.50 -15.55 3.51
N ARG A 223 8.30 -16.54 2.62
CA ARG A 223 8.73 -17.93 2.84
C ARG A 223 10.23 -18.04 3.03
N SER A 224 11.00 -17.31 2.22
CA SER A 224 12.46 -17.30 2.30
C SER A 224 12.98 -16.66 3.59
N ALA A 225 12.30 -15.59 4.06
CA ALA A 225 12.69 -14.87 5.27
C ALA A 225 12.32 -15.63 6.55
N LEU A 226 11.27 -16.45 6.52
CA LEU A 226 10.73 -17.19 7.68
C LEU A 226 10.65 -18.70 7.39
N PRO A 227 11.79 -19.39 7.21
CA PRO A 227 11.79 -20.82 6.83
C PRO A 227 11.23 -21.75 7.92
N GLY A 228 11.18 -21.29 9.19
CA GLY A 228 10.60 -22.05 10.31
C GLY A 228 9.08 -21.90 10.46
N ALA A 229 8.45 -20.98 9.71
CA ALA A 229 7.01 -20.77 9.78
C ALA A 229 6.29 -21.49 8.63
N THR A 230 5.11 -22.04 8.92
CA THR A 230 4.21 -22.58 7.89
C THR A 230 3.46 -21.43 7.22
N VAL A 231 3.88 -21.06 6.02
CA VAL A 231 3.25 -19.98 5.24
C VAL A 231 2.24 -20.55 4.25
N ILE A 232 0.96 -20.35 4.56
CA ILE A 232 -0.19 -20.82 3.77
C ILE A 232 -0.66 -19.67 2.88
N ASP A 233 -0.56 -19.89 1.56
CA ASP A 233 -1.12 -18.98 0.57
C ASP A 233 -2.64 -19.10 0.55
N ARG A 234 -3.34 -17.99 0.82
CA ARG A 234 -4.80 -17.92 0.77
C ARG A 234 -5.31 -17.35 -0.54
N ALA A 235 -4.44 -16.91 -1.45
CA ALA A 235 -4.82 -16.38 -2.74
C ALA A 235 -5.54 -17.41 -3.63
N GLU A 236 -5.30 -18.70 -3.39
CA GLU A 236 -6.04 -19.82 -4.00
C GLU A 236 -7.56 -19.71 -3.82
N SER A 237 -8.02 -19.18 -2.67
CA SER A 237 -9.44 -19.03 -2.36
C SER A 237 -10.16 -17.97 -3.21
N TYR A 238 -9.40 -17.06 -3.83
CA TYR A 238 -9.91 -16.01 -4.71
C TYR A 238 -9.16 -15.94 -6.04
N ARG A 239 -8.63 -17.08 -6.53
CA ARG A 239 -7.81 -17.18 -7.77
C ARG A 239 -8.39 -16.52 -9.03
N ALA A 240 -9.71 -16.36 -9.10
CA ALA A 240 -10.41 -15.74 -10.23
C ALA A 240 -10.45 -14.20 -10.15
N HIS A 241 -9.95 -13.61 -9.07
CA HIS A 241 -10.00 -12.20 -8.77
C HIS A 241 -8.61 -11.67 -8.44
N LYS A 242 -8.40 -10.37 -8.67
CA LYS A 242 -7.12 -9.75 -8.35
C LYS A 242 -6.79 -9.84 -6.86
N ASP A 243 -7.73 -9.47 -6.01
CA ASP A 243 -7.54 -9.35 -4.56
C ASP A 243 -8.76 -9.90 -3.81
N LEU A 244 -8.65 -10.05 -2.49
CA LEU A 244 -9.73 -10.61 -1.68
C LEU A 244 -10.97 -9.70 -1.74
N ASN A 245 -10.79 -8.38 -1.73
CA ASN A 245 -11.92 -7.47 -1.78
C ASN A 245 -12.68 -7.52 -3.12
N GLU A 246 -12.02 -7.79 -4.23
CA GLU A 246 -12.65 -8.00 -5.52
C GLU A 246 -13.54 -9.24 -5.53
N SER A 247 -13.10 -10.32 -4.87
CA SER A 247 -13.91 -11.53 -4.72
C SER A 247 -15.17 -11.33 -3.85
N LEU A 248 -15.14 -10.35 -2.94
CA LEU A 248 -16.27 -10.02 -2.06
C LEU A 248 -17.34 -9.17 -2.74
N ARG A 249 -16.99 -8.44 -3.81
CA ARG A 249 -17.93 -7.49 -4.42
C ARG A 249 -19.20 -8.25 -4.81
N PRO A 250 -20.40 -7.71 -4.48
CA PRO A 250 -21.64 -8.32 -4.91
C PRO A 250 -21.55 -8.51 -6.42
N SER A 251 -21.59 -9.77 -6.90
CA SER A 251 -21.62 -10.04 -8.32
C SER A 251 -22.70 -9.14 -8.90
N ALA A 252 -22.35 -8.27 -9.86
CA ALA A 252 -23.34 -7.45 -10.55
C ALA A 252 -24.44 -8.43 -10.96
N LYS A 253 -25.62 -8.32 -10.34
CA LYS A 253 -26.75 -9.16 -10.72
C LYS A 253 -26.94 -8.87 -12.19
N VAL A 254 -26.52 -9.79 -13.05
CA VAL A 254 -26.93 -9.81 -14.45
C VAL A 254 -28.44 -9.72 -14.36
N SER A 255 -28.98 -8.57 -14.77
CA SER A 255 -30.41 -8.38 -14.82
C SER A 255 -30.93 -9.44 -15.77
N ARG A 256 -31.43 -10.55 -15.23
CA ARG A 256 -32.29 -11.45 -15.98
C ARG A 256 -33.57 -10.68 -16.20
N THR A 257 -33.57 -9.85 -17.24
CA THR A 257 -34.78 -9.24 -17.77
C THR A 257 -35.77 -10.38 -17.96
N PRO A 258 -36.95 -10.36 -17.32
CA PRO A 258 -37.95 -11.37 -17.57
C PRO A 258 -38.32 -11.27 -19.05
N ARG A 259 -38.11 -12.35 -19.82
CA ARG A 259 -38.70 -12.48 -21.15
C ARG A 259 -40.20 -12.24 -20.99
N ARG A 260 -40.68 -11.08 -21.42
CA ARG A 260 -42.10 -10.81 -21.60
C ARG A 260 -42.66 -11.89 -22.52
N ARG A 261 -43.43 -12.83 -21.96
CA ARG A 261 -44.37 -13.63 -22.75
C ARG A 261 -45.48 -12.68 -23.21
N GLY A 262 -45.31 -12.12 -24.40
CA GLY A 262 -46.41 -11.48 -25.11
C GLY A 262 -47.42 -12.54 -25.55
N ARG A 263 -48.59 -12.52 -24.92
CA ARG A 263 -49.80 -13.22 -25.37
C ARG A 263 -50.10 -12.83 -26.82
N LYS A 264 -50.31 -13.82 -27.69
CA LYS A 264 -51.18 -13.67 -28.85
C LYS A 264 -52.62 -13.68 -28.35
N LEU A 265 -53.34 -12.61 -28.59
CA LEU A 265 -54.77 -12.55 -28.89
C LEU A 265 -54.96 -11.30 -29.76
#